data_AF-A0A259CE67-F1
#
_entry.id   AF-A0A259CE67-F1
#
_cell.length_a   1.000
_cell.length_b   1.000
_cell.length_c   1.000
_cell.angle_alpha   90.00
_cell.angle_beta   90.00
_cell.angle_gamma   90.00
#
_symmetry.space_group_name_H-M   'P 1'
#
loop_
_entity.id
_entity.type
_entity.pdbx_description
1 polymer ?
#
loop_
_entity_poly.entity_id
_entity_poly.type
_entity_poly.pdbx_seq_one_letter_code
_entity_poly.pdbx_strand_id
1 'polypeptide(L)'
;SSQIRGSKARSILEALPNQLLFSNGEAASTDYDGFRLADGELDFVLSPIPGQRMVLSRTPRSSTVLNVDLKALGPLLTALGGGQAGLNAFGPDYAARPKFWKE
;
A
#
# COMPACT_ATOMS: atom_id res chain seq x y z
N SER A 1 18.54 -9.77 -8.78
CA SER A 1 18.60 -9.10 -10.09
C SER A 1 17.34 -8.25 -10.25
N SER A 2 17.46 -6.94 -10.06
CA SER A 2 16.33 -6.01 -9.96
C SER A 2 15.64 -5.83 -11.31
N GLN A 3 14.39 -6.28 -11.42
CA GLN A 3 13.53 -6.15 -12.62
C GLN A 3 13.19 -4.70 -13.00
N ILE A 4 13.72 -3.70 -12.28
CA ILE A 4 13.34 -2.29 -12.44
C ILE A 4 14.19 -1.58 -13.52
N ARG A 5 15.30 -2.16 -13.98
CA ARG A 5 16.24 -1.45 -14.87
C ARG A 5 15.79 -1.21 -16.31
N GLY A 6 14.66 -1.78 -16.77
CA GLY A 6 14.28 -1.72 -18.20
C GLY A 6 12.83 -1.33 -18.52
N SER A 7 12.01 -0.93 -17.55
CA SER A 7 10.57 -0.77 -17.80
C SER A 7 10.16 0.68 -18.00
N LYS A 8 9.33 0.91 -19.04
CA LYS A 8 8.48 2.09 -19.25
C LYS A 8 7.62 2.47 -18.01
N ALA A 9 7.60 1.63 -16.98
CA ALA A 9 7.06 1.91 -15.65
C ALA A 9 7.70 3.14 -14.97
N ARG A 10 8.97 3.47 -15.23
CA ARG A 10 9.63 4.62 -14.55
C ARG A 10 8.95 5.96 -14.86
N SER A 11 8.60 6.19 -16.13
CA SER A 11 7.92 7.43 -16.58
C SER A 11 6.43 7.46 -16.21
N ILE A 12 5.77 6.29 -16.07
CA ILE A 12 4.38 6.21 -15.62
C ILE A 12 4.27 6.51 -14.11
N LEU A 13 5.23 6.04 -13.31
CA LEU A 13 5.26 6.27 -11.86
C LEU A 13 5.54 7.75 -11.49
N GLU A 14 6.30 8.47 -12.33
CA GLU A 14 6.57 9.91 -12.16
C GLU A 14 5.34 10.80 -12.43
N ALA A 15 4.40 10.34 -13.27
CA ALA A 15 3.26 11.14 -13.72
C ALA A 15 1.97 10.93 -12.90
N LEU A 16 1.98 10.02 -11.91
CA LEU A 16 0.81 9.76 -11.08
C LEU A 16 0.71 10.82 -9.98
N PRO A 17 -0.40 11.61 -9.92
CA PRO A 17 -0.56 12.64 -8.91
C PRO A 17 -0.63 12.06 -7.49
N ASN A 18 -1.05 10.79 -7.37
CA ASN A 18 -1.05 10.05 -6.12
C ASN A 18 -0.04 8.91 -6.17
N GLN A 19 0.83 8.82 -5.17
CA GLN A 19 1.89 7.81 -5.09
C GLN A 19 1.74 6.98 -3.82
N LEU A 20 1.91 5.66 -3.94
CA LEU A 20 2.00 4.75 -2.79
C LEU A 20 3.41 4.15 -2.80
N LEU A 21 4.21 4.51 -1.80
CA LEU A 21 5.59 4.04 -1.66
C LEU A 21 5.69 3.14 -0.43
N PHE A 22 6.06 1.89 -0.65
CA PHE A 22 6.34 0.95 0.44
C PHE A 22 7.75 1.20 0.98
N SER A 23 7.92 1.09 2.30
CA SER A 23 9.25 1.12 2.89
C SER A 23 10.07 -0.09 2.43
N ASN A 24 11.33 0.15 2.09
CA ASN A 24 12.26 -0.82 1.56
C ASN A 24 13.68 -0.51 2.04
N GLY A 25 14.15 -1.24 3.05
CA GLY A 25 15.47 -1.05 3.65
C GLY A 25 16.65 -1.52 2.77
N GLU A 26 16.36 -2.21 1.67
CA GLU A 26 17.37 -2.61 0.68
C GLU A 26 17.53 -1.58 -0.45
N ALA A 27 16.66 -0.56 -0.50
CA ALA A 27 16.75 0.51 -1.48
C ALA A 27 17.80 1.55 -1.06
N ALA A 28 18.43 2.18 -2.04
CA ALA A 28 19.29 3.34 -1.82
C ALA A 28 18.50 4.63 -2.03
N SER A 29 18.98 5.73 -1.44
CA SER A 29 18.38 7.06 -1.67
C SER A 29 18.29 7.41 -3.17
N THR A 30 19.31 7.03 -3.95
CA THR A 30 19.38 7.25 -5.40
C THR A 30 18.27 6.55 -6.19
N ASP A 31 17.63 5.52 -5.64
CA ASP A 31 16.48 4.88 -6.28
C ASP A 31 15.25 5.80 -6.28
N TYR A 32 15.23 6.84 -5.43
CA TYR A 32 14.12 7.77 -5.23
C TYR A 32 14.37 9.19 -5.76
N ASP A 33 15.53 9.49 -6.36
CA ASP A 33 15.88 10.84 -6.84
C ASP A 33 14.83 11.45 -7.80
N GLY A 34 14.12 10.61 -8.58
CA GLY A 34 13.06 11.04 -9.49
C GLY A 34 11.71 11.36 -8.83
N PHE A 35 11.53 11.02 -7.54
CA PHE A 35 10.24 11.12 -6.84
C PHE A 35 10.07 12.44 -6.07
N ARG A 36 11.11 13.28 -6.00
CA ARG A 36 11.10 14.55 -5.26
C ARG A 36 10.56 14.36 -3.84
N LEU A 37 11.09 13.37 -3.12
CA LEU A 37 10.75 13.11 -1.72
C LEU A 37 11.35 14.20 -0.83
N ALA A 38 10.62 14.65 0.18
CA ALA A 38 11.20 15.42 1.28
C ALA A 38 12.07 14.51 2.16
N ASP A 39 13.00 15.09 2.92
CA ASP A 39 13.96 14.32 3.73
C ASP A 39 13.27 13.31 4.68
N GLY A 40 12.17 13.71 5.33
CA GLY A 40 11.40 12.81 6.20
C GLY A 40 10.62 11.72 5.46
N GLU A 41 10.22 11.98 4.21
CA GLU A 41 9.59 10.96 3.36
C GLU A 41 10.61 9.93 2.90
N LEU A 42 11.80 10.39 2.53
CA LEU A 42 12.91 9.54 2.14
C LEU A 42 13.37 8.67 3.31
N ASP A 43 13.55 9.26 4.50
CA ASP A 43 13.91 8.52 5.71
C ASP A 43 12.88 7.43 6.03
N PHE A 44 11.59 7.74 5.96
CA PHE A 44 10.53 6.75 6.16
C PHE A 44 10.60 5.59 5.16
N VAL A 45 10.81 5.89 3.87
CA VAL A 45 10.85 4.86 2.83
C VAL A 45 12.09 3.98 2.96
N LEU A 46 13.22 4.52 3.42
CA LEU A 46 14.46 3.77 3.63
C LEU A 46 14.52 3.01 4.97
N SER A 47 13.68 3.38 5.93
CA SER A 47 13.67 2.81 7.29
C SER A 47 12.43 1.93 7.51
N PRO A 48 12.40 0.68 7.01
CA PRO A 48 11.28 -0.21 7.25
C PRO A 48 11.17 -0.56 8.74
N ILE A 49 9.95 -0.47 9.27
CA ILE A 49 9.65 -0.90 10.64
C ILE A 49 9.45 -2.42 10.63
N PRO A 50 10.27 -3.21 11.35
CA PRO A 50 10.13 -4.66 11.37
C PRO A 50 8.72 -5.11 11.78
N GLY A 51 8.16 -6.04 11.02
CA GLY A 51 6.83 -6.61 11.29
C GLY A 51 5.64 -5.73 10.89
N GLN A 52 5.87 -4.49 10.44
CA GLN A 52 4.80 -3.61 9.95
C GLN A 52 4.89 -3.43 8.43
N ARG A 53 3.73 -3.41 7.79
CA ARG A 53 3.64 -3.07 6.36
C ARG A 53 3.19 -1.61 6.24
N MET A 54 4.15 -0.71 6.19
CA MET A 54 3.88 0.73 6.12
C MET A 54 3.96 1.22 4.67
N VAL A 55 3.10 2.18 4.32
CA VAL A 55 3.05 2.83 3.01
C VAL A 55 3.01 4.33 3.20
N LEU A 56 3.85 5.05 2.48
CA LEU A 56 3.74 6.48 2.29
C LEU A 56 2.76 6.74 1.15
N SER A 57 1.61 7.30 1.49
CA SER A 57 0.61 7.78 0.54
C SER A 57 0.80 9.26 0.31
N ARG A 58 1.22 9.63 -0.90
CA ARG A 58 1.43 11.01 -1.32
C ARG A 58 0.32 11.45 -2.27
N THR A 59 -0.09 12.69 -2.12
CA THR A 59 -0.91 13.45 -3.06
C THR A 59 -0.17 14.74 -3.38
N PRO A 60 -0.61 15.56 -4.35
CA PRO A 60 0.07 16.82 -4.66
C PRO A 60 0.05 17.84 -3.50
N ARG A 61 -0.75 17.61 -2.46
CA ARG A 61 -0.96 18.55 -1.35
C ARG A 61 -0.61 17.98 0.03
N SER A 62 -0.41 16.67 0.14
CA SER A 62 -0.23 16.01 1.43
C SER A 62 0.47 14.68 1.29
N SER A 63 1.08 14.26 2.40
CA SER A 63 1.71 12.96 2.56
C SER A 63 1.28 12.35 3.88
N THR A 64 0.85 11.09 3.83
CA THR A 64 0.34 10.35 4.99
C THR A 64 0.98 8.99 5.04
N VAL A 65 1.45 8.61 6.23
CA VAL A 65 1.94 7.26 6.49
C VAL A 65 0.76 6.37 6.89
N LEU A 66 0.59 5.26 6.20
CA LEU A 66 -0.49 4.29 6.41
C LEU A 66 0.09 2.96 6.84
N ASN A 67 -0.43 2.37 7.92
CA ASN A 67 -0.22 0.95 8.20
C ASN A 67 -1.22 0.14 7.37
N VAL A 68 -0.72 -0.64 6.42
CA VAL A 68 -1.51 -1.52 5.56
C VAL A 68 -1.38 -2.99 5.97
N ASP A 69 -0.95 -3.26 7.20
CA ASP A 69 -1.07 -4.58 7.79
C ASP A 69 -2.54 -4.88 8.12
N LEU A 70 -3.17 -5.61 7.20
CA LEU A 70 -4.56 -6.02 7.32
C LEU A 70 -4.72 -7.39 8.01
N LYS A 71 -3.65 -7.97 8.59
CA LYS A 71 -3.73 -9.28 9.26
C LYS A 71 -4.73 -9.30 10.42
N ALA A 72 -4.88 -8.17 11.12
CA ALA A 72 -5.86 -8.03 12.20
C ALA A 72 -7.32 -8.24 11.75
N LEU A 73 -7.60 -8.11 10.45
CA LEU A 73 -8.94 -8.39 9.90
C LEU A 73 -9.24 -9.89 9.77
N GLY A 74 -8.22 -10.76 9.75
CA GLY A 74 -8.42 -12.21 9.66
C GLY A 74 -9.40 -12.59 8.54
N PRO A 75 -10.48 -13.34 8.83
CA PRO A 75 -11.50 -13.70 7.85
C PRO A 75 -12.17 -12.50 7.16
N LEU A 76 -12.29 -11.35 7.82
CA LEU A 76 -12.91 -10.14 7.25
C LEU A 76 -12.12 -9.57 6.07
N LEU A 77 -10.86 -9.97 5.88
CA LEU A 77 -10.08 -9.57 4.72
C LEU A 77 -10.72 -10.01 3.40
N THR A 78 -11.42 -11.15 3.40
CA THR A 78 -12.11 -11.63 2.18
C THR A 78 -13.30 -10.75 1.81
N ALA A 79 -13.90 -10.06 2.79
CA ALA A 79 -14.95 -9.08 2.53
C ALA A 79 -14.41 -7.84 1.81
N LEU A 80 -13.18 -7.41 2.11
CA LEU A 80 -12.49 -6.31 1.42
C LEU A 80 -12.00 -6.71 0.03
N GLY A 81 -11.51 -7.95 -0.12
CA GLY A 81 -11.14 -8.51 -1.42
C GLY A 81 -12.34 -8.75 -2.33
N GLY A 82 -13.52 -8.93 -1.74
CA GLY A 82 -14.77 -9.15 -2.46
C GLY A 82 -14.80 -10.45 -3.24
N GLY A 83 -15.76 -10.54 -4.17
CA GLY A 83 -15.93 -11.69 -5.06
C GLY A 83 -16.22 -12.99 -4.31
N GLN A 84 -15.87 -14.13 -4.93
CA GLN A 84 -16.24 -15.45 -4.44
C GLN A 84 -15.72 -15.75 -3.03
N ALA A 85 -14.54 -15.23 -2.66
CA ALA A 85 -13.98 -15.43 -1.34
C ALA A 85 -14.83 -14.76 -0.24
N GLY A 86 -15.33 -13.54 -0.50
CA GLY A 86 -16.24 -12.85 0.41
C GLY A 86 -17.61 -13.54 0.49
N LEU A 87 -18.15 -13.96 -0.65
CA LEU A 87 -19.44 -14.68 -0.71
C LEU A 87 -19.37 -16.02 0.05
N ASN A 88 -18.27 -16.75 -0.08
CA ASN A 88 -18.05 -18.02 0.63
C ASN A 88 -17.89 -17.81 2.15
N ALA A 89 -17.27 -16.70 2.56
CA ALA A 89 -16.99 -16.43 3.97
C ALA A 89 -18.20 -15.86 4.72
N PHE A 90 -19.03 -15.03 4.07
CA PHE A 90 -20.07 -14.25 4.75
C PHE A 90 -21.49 -14.40 4.16
N GLY A 91 -21.64 -15.20 3.08
CA GLY A 91 -22.91 -15.41 2.40
C GLY A 91 -23.18 -14.39 1.29
N PRO A 92 -24.12 -14.67 0.37
CA PRO A 92 -24.32 -13.85 -0.84
C PRO A 92 -24.84 -12.43 -0.60
N ASP A 93 -25.42 -12.17 0.57
CA ASP A 93 -26.05 -10.90 0.94
C ASP A 93 -25.23 -10.06 1.93
N TYR A 94 -24.00 -10.50 2.27
CA TYR A 94 -23.19 -9.86 3.31
C TYR A 94 -22.96 -8.35 3.06
N ALA A 95 -22.79 -7.95 1.81
CA ALA A 95 -22.54 -6.55 1.44
C ALA A 95 -23.77 -5.64 1.68
N ALA A 96 -24.98 -6.21 1.67
CA ALA A 96 -26.23 -5.50 1.92
C ALA A 96 -26.65 -5.54 3.40
N ARG A 97 -26.10 -6.46 4.19
CA ARG A 97 -26.38 -6.62 5.62
C ARG A 97 -25.60 -5.60 6.46
N PRO A 98 -26.28 -4.66 7.14
CA PRO A 98 -25.61 -3.74 8.04
C PRO A 98 -24.90 -4.52 9.16
N LYS A 99 -23.64 -4.18 9.44
CA LYS A 99 -22.85 -4.76 10.54
C LYS A 99 -22.60 -6.28 10.44
N PHE A 100 -22.60 -6.87 9.24
CA PHE A 100 -22.29 -8.31 9.05
C PHE A 100 -20.96 -8.75 9.70
N TRP A 101 -20.01 -7.83 9.85
CA TRP A 101 -18.67 -8.06 10.43
C TRP A 101 -18.64 -8.19 11.96
N LYS A 102 -19.78 -8.05 12.64
CA LYS A 102 -19.86 -8.13 14.10
C LYS A 102 -20.34 -9.49 14.63
N GLU A 103 -20.65 -10.42 13.73
CA GLU A 103 -21.11 -11.78 14.05
C GLU A 103 -19.96 -12.71 14.45
#